data_AF-A0A2V8K9D7-F1
#
_entry.id   AF-A0A2V8K9D7-F1
#
_cell.length_a   1.000
_cell.length_b   1.000
_cell.length_c   1.000
_cell.angle_alpha   90.00
_cell.angle_beta   90.00
_cell.angle_gamma   90.00
#
_symmetry.space_group_name_H-M   'P 1'
#
loop_
_entity.id
_entity.type
_entity.pdbx_description
1 polymer ?
#
loop_
_entity_poly.entity_id
_entity_poly.type
_entity_poly.pdbx_seq_one_letter_code
_entity_poly.pdbx_strand_id
1 'polypeptide(L)'
;MNSDRKNFAACLERTFATKRQVRGVLHATAAFLLLTFASSAAWGQGLPLTDCPRGSNPLAKNYYMCVGDIVVTDGAASGIFLVDPTTGNQTPISTAVNAPIINGHPVNLLQQAASLTIEPGTGKLLASTRQYGIIRVDPK
;
A
#
# COMPACT_ATOMS: atom_id res chain seq x y z
N MET A 1 -6.94 -25.18 65.34
CA MET A 1 -7.64 -24.54 64.20
C MET A 1 -6.81 -23.39 63.57
N ASN A 2 -5.55 -23.63 63.17
CA ASN A 2 -4.69 -22.56 62.61
C ASN A 2 -3.83 -22.98 61.40
N SER A 3 -3.98 -24.23 60.93
CA SER A 3 -3.23 -24.76 59.77
C SER A 3 -4.05 -24.67 58.47
N ASP A 4 -5.34 -24.99 58.55
CA ASP A 4 -6.20 -25.10 57.35
C ASP A 4 -6.49 -23.75 56.67
N ARG A 5 -6.55 -22.65 57.42
CA ARG A 5 -6.74 -21.29 56.85
C ARG A 5 -5.55 -20.84 55.99
N LYS A 6 -4.33 -21.27 56.32
CA LYS A 6 -3.12 -20.89 55.57
C LYS A 6 -3.02 -21.62 54.23
N ASN A 7 -3.44 -22.89 54.21
CA ASN A 7 -3.45 -23.70 52.99
C ASN A 7 -4.50 -23.23 51.97
N PHE A 8 -5.66 -22.74 52.44
CA PHE A 8 -6.72 -22.25 51.56
C PHE A 8 -6.35 -20.93 50.85
N ALA A 9 -5.68 -20.00 51.55
CA ALA A 9 -5.22 -18.74 50.97
C ALA A 9 -4.13 -18.95 49.90
N ALA A 10 -3.17 -19.85 50.14
CA ALA A 10 -2.11 -20.17 49.19
C ALA A 10 -2.63 -20.85 47.90
N CYS A 11 -3.72 -21.61 48.00
CA CYS A 11 -4.36 -22.25 46.84
C CYS A 11 -5.10 -21.22 45.96
N LEU A 12 -5.77 -20.25 46.59
CA LEU A 12 -6.47 -19.16 45.89
C LEU A 12 -5.51 -18.23 45.14
N GLU A 13 -4.40 -17.81 45.77
CA GLU A 13 -3.40 -16.94 45.10
C GLU A 13 -2.74 -17.62 43.89
N ARG A 14 -2.41 -18.92 43.99
CA ARG A 14 -1.85 -19.69 42.88
C ARG A 14 -2.80 -19.82 41.70
N THR A 15 -4.11 -19.90 41.96
CA THR A 15 -5.15 -20.04 40.92
C THR A 15 -5.44 -18.73 40.19
N PHE A 16 -5.34 -17.59 40.88
CA PHE A 16 -5.50 -16.25 40.26
C PHE A 16 -4.27 -15.86 39.42
N ALA A 17 -3.06 -16.18 39.88
CA ALA A 17 -1.82 -15.91 39.16
C ALA A 17 -1.72 -16.66 37.82
N THR A 18 -2.13 -17.94 37.79
CA THR A 18 -2.13 -18.76 36.56
C THR A 18 -3.15 -18.25 35.54
N LYS A 19 -4.36 -17.86 35.96
CA LYS A 19 -5.38 -17.32 35.03
C LYS A 19 -4.96 -15.99 34.38
N ARG A 20 -4.23 -15.13 35.10
CA ARG A 20 -3.72 -13.86 34.57
C ARG A 20 -2.58 -14.07 33.57
N GLN A 21 -1.69 -15.03 33.84
CA GLN A 21 -0.62 -15.41 32.91
C GLN A 21 -1.16 -16.08 31.63
N VAL A 22 -2.12 -17.00 31.74
CA VAL A 22 -2.73 -17.66 30.58
C VAL A 22 -3.47 -16.66 29.69
N ARG A 23 -4.17 -15.68 30.28
CA ARG A 23 -4.75 -14.57 29.51
C ARG A 23 -3.67 -13.74 28.82
N GLY A 24 -2.60 -13.35 29.52
CA GLY A 24 -1.50 -12.57 28.93
C GLY A 24 -0.84 -13.26 27.74
N VAL A 25 -0.56 -14.55 27.86
CA VAL A 25 0.03 -15.36 26.78
C VAL A 25 -0.92 -15.48 25.60
N LEU A 26 -2.22 -15.72 25.83
CA LEU A 26 -3.20 -15.86 24.75
C LEU A 26 -3.40 -14.56 23.96
N HIS A 27 -3.41 -13.41 24.64
CA HIS A 27 -3.50 -12.11 23.97
C HIS A 27 -2.22 -11.77 23.20
N ALA A 28 -1.05 -12.12 23.73
CA ALA A 28 0.22 -11.93 23.04
C ALA A 28 0.33 -12.81 21.79
N THR A 29 -0.09 -14.08 21.86
CA THR A 29 -0.14 -14.96 20.69
C THR A 29 -1.17 -14.53 19.65
N ALA A 30 -2.34 -14.04 20.08
CA ALA A 30 -3.34 -13.50 19.16
C ALA A 30 -2.84 -12.23 18.45
N ALA A 31 -2.16 -11.33 19.17
CA ALA A 31 -1.52 -10.16 18.58
C ALA A 31 -0.40 -10.54 17.60
N PHE A 32 0.43 -11.53 17.94
CA PHE A 32 1.51 -12.01 17.07
C PHE A 32 0.98 -12.70 15.81
N LEU A 33 -0.11 -13.48 15.92
CA LEU A 33 -0.82 -14.06 14.78
C LEU A 33 -1.43 -12.97 13.89
N LEU A 34 -2.06 -11.94 14.45
CA LEU A 34 -2.58 -10.80 13.68
C LEU A 34 -1.48 -10.03 12.93
N LEU A 35 -0.29 -9.91 13.51
CA LEU A 35 0.88 -9.28 12.87
C LEU A 35 1.45 -10.11 11.70
N THR A 36 1.29 -11.43 11.72
CA THR A 36 1.73 -12.30 10.60
C THR A 36 0.75 -12.37 9.43
N PHE A 37 -0.48 -11.87 9.60
CA PHE A 37 -1.48 -11.72 8.52
C PHE A 37 -1.64 -10.28 8.03
N ALA A 38 -0.65 -9.41 8.29
CA ALA A 38 -0.45 -8.20 7.48
C ALA A 38 -0.10 -8.64 6.05
N SER A 39 -1.14 -9.11 5.38
CA SER A 39 -1.12 -9.67 4.05
C SER A 39 -0.52 -8.61 3.15
N SER A 40 0.23 -9.06 2.15
CA SER A 40 0.64 -8.29 0.97
C SER A 40 -0.56 -7.83 0.14
N ALA A 41 -1.58 -7.27 0.79
CA ALA A 41 -2.81 -6.70 0.25
C ALA A 41 -2.84 -5.17 0.42
N ALA A 42 -1.76 -4.56 0.90
CA ALA A 42 -1.59 -3.10 0.87
C ALA A 42 -1.37 -2.54 -0.56
N TRP A 43 -1.19 -3.40 -1.57
CA TRP A 43 -0.79 -3.03 -2.94
C TRP A 43 -1.95 -2.87 -3.93
N GLY A 44 -3.16 -2.58 -3.44
CA GLY A 44 -4.32 -2.32 -4.30
C GLY A 44 -5.01 -1.00 -4.03
N GLN A 45 -4.41 -0.15 -3.19
CA GLN A 45 -4.90 1.21 -2.99
C GLN A 45 -4.02 2.13 -3.81
N GLY A 46 -4.66 2.72 -4.84
CA GLY A 46 -4.04 3.71 -5.70
C GLY A 46 -3.26 4.73 -4.93
N LEU A 47 -2.16 5.17 -5.55
CA LEU A 47 -1.25 6.11 -4.92
C LEU A 47 -2.07 7.28 -4.35
N PRO A 48 -2.03 7.50 -3.02
CA PRO A 48 -2.92 8.46 -2.40
C PRO A 48 -2.62 9.85 -2.94
N LEU A 49 -3.67 10.61 -3.18
CA LEU A 49 -3.56 12.01 -3.56
C LEU A 49 -2.88 12.76 -2.42
N THR A 50 -1.82 13.48 -2.74
CA THR A 50 -1.02 14.23 -1.77
C THR A 50 -0.97 15.71 -2.14
N ASP A 51 -0.85 16.57 -1.13
CA ASP A 51 -0.75 18.02 -1.30
C ASP A 51 0.73 18.39 -1.48
N CYS A 52 1.16 18.50 -2.74
CA CYS A 52 2.51 18.93 -3.09
C CYS A 52 2.57 20.45 -3.34
N PRO A 53 3.62 21.16 -2.90
CA PRO A 53 3.86 22.55 -3.27
C PRO A 53 4.38 22.61 -4.73
N ARG A 54 3.54 22.37 -5.74
CA ARG A 54 3.96 22.52 -7.15
C ARG A 54 2.87 23.00 -8.11
N GLY A 55 2.82 24.32 -8.29
CA GLY A 55 2.15 24.99 -9.41
C GLY A 55 1.80 26.43 -9.07
N SER A 56 1.74 27.32 -10.06
CA SER A 56 1.33 28.74 -9.95
C SER A 56 -0.07 28.96 -9.36
N ASN A 57 -0.78 27.88 -9.02
CA ASN A 57 -2.08 27.89 -8.37
C ASN A 57 -1.99 27.18 -7.01
N PRO A 58 -1.92 27.92 -5.88
CA PRO A 58 -1.89 27.36 -4.53
C PRO A 58 -3.19 26.62 -4.11
N LEU A 59 -4.19 26.53 -5.01
CA LEU A 59 -5.47 25.86 -4.77
C LEU A 59 -5.57 24.48 -5.42
N ALA A 60 -4.61 24.07 -6.25
CA ALA A 60 -4.58 22.72 -6.79
C ALA A 60 -4.15 21.75 -5.67
N LYS A 61 -5.17 21.16 -5.04
CA LYS A 61 -5.05 20.06 -4.09
C LYS A 61 -5.24 18.76 -4.86
N ASN A 62 -4.59 17.69 -4.43
CA ASN A 62 -4.64 16.33 -5.02
C ASN A 62 -3.68 16.06 -6.19
N TYR A 63 -2.39 15.91 -5.90
CA TYR A 63 -1.40 15.43 -6.86
C TYR A 63 -1.05 13.96 -6.61
N TYR A 64 -0.73 13.22 -7.67
CA TYR A 64 -0.13 11.89 -7.52
C TYR A 64 1.39 11.97 -7.28
N MET A 65 2.06 13.05 -7.70
CA MET A 65 3.52 13.16 -7.65
C MET A 65 3.98 14.53 -7.15
N CYS A 66 5.02 14.52 -6.33
CA CYS A 66 5.69 15.68 -5.75
C CYS A 66 7.04 15.96 -6.41
N VAL A 67 7.63 17.10 -6.04
CA VAL A 67 9.02 17.41 -6.35
C VAL A 67 9.92 16.34 -5.73
N GLY A 68 10.76 15.70 -6.53
CA GLY A 68 11.72 14.70 -6.06
C GLY A 68 11.29 13.26 -6.30
N ASP A 69 10.01 13.04 -6.65
CA ASP A 69 9.54 11.71 -7.04
C ASP A 69 10.09 11.32 -8.40
N ILE A 70 10.50 10.06 -8.52
CA ILE A 70 10.99 9.48 -9.77
C ILE A 70 9.96 8.46 -10.24
N VAL A 71 9.38 8.69 -11.41
CA VAL A 71 8.43 7.77 -12.02
C VAL A 71 9.00 7.28 -13.34
N VAL A 72 8.96 5.97 -13.54
CA VAL A 72 9.43 5.33 -14.77
C VAL A 72 8.34 4.47 -15.38
N THR A 73 8.43 4.27 -16.68
CA THR A 73 7.59 3.31 -17.40
C THR A 73 8.46 2.19 -17.94
N ASP A 74 7.95 0.97 -17.85
CA ASP A 74 8.53 -0.20 -18.51
C ASP A 74 7.49 -0.77 -19.47
N GLY A 75 7.75 -0.60 -20.77
CA GLY A 75 6.87 -1.09 -21.82
C GLY A 75 6.86 -2.61 -21.99
N ALA A 76 7.91 -3.31 -21.54
CA ALA A 76 7.97 -4.77 -21.53
C ALA A 76 7.16 -5.33 -20.37
N ALA A 77 7.30 -4.75 -19.17
CA ALA A 77 6.47 -5.07 -18.02
C ALA A 77 5.04 -4.49 -18.11
N SER A 78 4.80 -3.59 -19.08
CA SER A 78 3.54 -2.86 -19.26
C SER A 78 3.06 -2.19 -17.98
N GLY A 79 3.98 -1.46 -17.36
CA GLY A 79 3.78 -0.88 -16.04
C GLY A 79 4.40 0.50 -15.90
N ILE A 80 3.93 1.18 -14.87
CA ILE A 80 4.49 2.42 -14.35
C ILE A 80 4.88 2.17 -12.90
N PHE A 81 6.08 2.62 -12.56
CA PHE A 81 6.72 2.35 -11.28
C PHE A 81 7.16 3.66 -10.64
N LEU A 82 6.89 3.79 -9.35
CA LEU A 82 7.50 4.80 -8.49
C LEU A 82 8.84 4.25 -8.00
N VAL A 83 9.89 5.05 -8.15
CA VAL A 83 11.25 4.69 -7.76
C VAL A 83 11.61 5.47 -6.51
N ASP A 84 12.06 4.77 -5.48
CA ASP A 84 12.69 5.39 -4.32
C ASP A 84 13.97 6.10 -4.77
N PRO A 85 14.08 7.42 -4.63
CA PRO A 85 15.23 8.18 -5.12
C PRO A 85 16.53 7.92 -4.34
N THR A 86 16.44 7.32 -3.16
CA THR A 86 17.58 7.00 -2.29
C THR A 86 18.06 5.56 -2.51
N THR A 87 17.12 4.61 -2.62
CA THR A 87 17.45 3.17 -2.69
C THR A 87 17.34 2.58 -4.10
N GLY A 88 16.64 3.23 -5.02
CA GLY A 88 16.34 2.72 -6.36
C GLY A 88 15.25 1.63 -6.39
N ASN A 89 14.64 1.32 -5.25
CA ASN A 89 13.56 0.34 -5.18
C ASN A 89 12.35 0.80 -5.99
N GLN A 90 11.77 -0.13 -6.75
CA GLN A 90 10.64 0.15 -7.64
C GLN A 90 9.35 -0.41 -7.05
N THR A 91 8.35 0.46 -6.90
CA THR A 91 6.99 0.08 -6.52
C THR A 91 6.08 0.21 -7.73
N PRO A 92 5.39 -0.85 -8.18
CA PRO A 92 4.39 -0.72 -9.24
C PRO A 92 3.24 0.16 -8.76
N ILE A 93 2.90 1.19 -9.55
CA ILE A 93 1.80 2.13 -9.24
C ILE A 93 0.69 2.09 -10.29
N SER A 94 0.97 1.50 -11.46
CA SER A 94 -0.05 1.16 -12.45
C SER A 94 0.46 0.00 -13.29
N THR A 95 -0.34 -1.06 -13.40
CA THR A 95 0.03 -2.28 -14.11
C THR A 95 -1.18 -2.86 -14.84
N ALA A 96 -0.91 -3.78 -15.78
CA ALA A 96 -1.91 -4.51 -16.55
C ALA A 96 -2.94 -5.31 -15.72
N VAL A 97 -2.72 -5.44 -14.41
CA VAL A 97 -3.51 -6.26 -13.49
C VAL A 97 -4.98 -5.82 -13.43
N ASN A 98 -5.30 -4.60 -13.92
CA ASN A 98 -6.66 -4.09 -14.06
C ASN A 98 -6.94 -3.48 -15.45
N ALA A 99 -6.54 -4.19 -16.51
CA ALA A 99 -6.83 -3.87 -17.90
C ALA A 99 -8.32 -3.51 -18.11
N PRO A 100 -8.66 -2.32 -18.63
CA PRO A 100 -10.04 -2.01 -19.00
C PRO A 100 -10.54 -2.98 -20.08
N ILE A 101 -11.84 -3.25 -20.07
CA ILE A 101 -12.46 -4.08 -21.11
C ILE A 101 -12.96 -3.15 -22.22
N ILE A 102 -12.41 -3.30 -23.42
CA ILE A 102 -12.88 -2.63 -24.62
C ILE A 102 -13.44 -3.70 -25.56
N ASN A 103 -14.71 -3.54 -25.97
CA ASN A 103 -15.41 -4.49 -26.85
C ASN A 103 -15.40 -5.94 -26.33
N GLY A 104 -15.48 -6.14 -25.01
CA GLY A 104 -15.48 -7.48 -24.42
C GLY A 104 -14.09 -8.12 -24.22
N HIS A 105 -13.02 -7.43 -24.60
CA HIS A 105 -11.65 -7.92 -24.42
C HIS A 105 -10.88 -7.07 -23.40
N PRO A 106 -10.16 -7.68 -22.44
CA PRO A 106 -9.26 -6.95 -21.57
C PRO A 106 -8.12 -6.36 -22.42
N VAL A 107 -7.96 -5.04 -22.35
CA VAL A 107 -6.87 -4.33 -23.02
C VAL A 107 -5.90 -3.78 -22.01
N ASN A 108 -4.63 -4.11 -22.21
CA ASN A 108 -3.56 -3.53 -21.43
C ASN A 108 -3.16 -2.19 -22.05
N LEU A 109 -3.74 -1.10 -21.57
CA LEU A 109 -3.45 0.22 -22.13
C LEU A 109 -1.97 0.61 -21.98
N LEU A 110 -1.24 0.06 -21.01
CA LEU A 110 0.19 0.32 -20.80
C LEU A 110 1.10 -0.59 -21.64
N GLN A 111 0.54 -1.43 -22.51
CA GLN A 111 1.32 -2.30 -23.40
C GLN A 111 2.26 -1.44 -24.25
N GLN A 112 3.56 -1.69 -24.12
CA GLN A 112 4.61 -0.91 -24.80
C GLN A 112 4.52 0.59 -24.54
N ALA A 113 4.21 0.98 -23.30
CA ALA A 113 4.43 2.35 -22.84
C ALA A 113 5.90 2.75 -23.06
N ALA A 114 6.11 3.91 -23.67
CA ALA A 114 7.41 4.36 -24.16
C ALA A 114 7.86 5.68 -23.53
N SER A 115 6.92 6.50 -23.07
CA SER A 115 7.23 7.75 -22.38
C SER A 115 6.13 8.10 -21.38
N LEU A 116 6.47 8.95 -20.41
CA LEU A 116 5.57 9.43 -19.38
C LEU A 116 5.75 10.95 -19.22
N THR A 117 4.67 11.66 -18.98
CA THR A 117 4.70 13.06 -18.57
C THR A 117 3.65 13.32 -17.49
N ILE A 118 3.79 14.46 -16.81
CA ILE A 118 2.85 14.93 -15.82
C ILE A 118 2.00 16.04 -16.47
N GLU A 119 0.69 15.94 -16.33
CA GLU A 119 -0.25 16.96 -16.79
C GLU A 119 -0.10 18.22 -15.91
N PRO A 120 0.23 19.38 -16.49
CA PRO A 120 0.38 20.61 -15.72
C PRO A 120 -0.95 21.02 -15.09
N GLY A 121 -0.92 21.49 -13.85
CA GLY A 121 -2.10 21.94 -13.11
C GLY A 121 -2.82 20.82 -12.35
N THR A 122 -3.02 19.65 -12.96
CA THR A 122 -3.68 18.49 -12.31
C THR A 122 -2.70 17.52 -11.66
N GLY A 123 -1.44 17.47 -12.13
CA GLY A 123 -0.43 16.49 -11.76
C GLY A 123 -0.82 15.04 -11.99
N LYS A 124 -1.75 14.80 -12.92
CA LYS A 124 -2.08 13.45 -13.39
C LYS A 124 -0.99 12.92 -14.29
N LEU A 125 -0.85 11.59 -14.35
CA LEU A 125 0.12 10.94 -15.22
C LEU A 125 -0.47 10.74 -16.62
N LEU A 126 0.33 11.06 -17.63
CA LEU A 126 0.05 10.77 -19.04
C LEU A 126 1.13 9.82 -19.54
N ALA A 127 0.74 8.67 -20.07
CA ALA A 127 1.66 7.73 -20.71
C ALA A 127 1.45 7.74 -22.22
N SER A 128 2.54 7.78 -22.99
CA SER A 128 2.51 7.53 -24.42
C SER A 128 2.86 6.08 -24.70
N THR A 129 2.07 5.44 -25.53
CA THR A 129 2.13 4.01 -25.80
C THR A 129 2.20 3.79 -27.29
N ARG A 130 2.87 2.72 -27.72
CA ARG A 130 2.97 2.39 -29.15
C ARG A 130 1.66 1.88 -29.74
N GLN A 131 0.78 1.36 -28.90
CA GLN A 131 -0.44 0.68 -29.34
C GLN A 131 -1.70 1.55 -29.22
N TYR A 132 -1.77 2.42 -28.21
CA TYR A 132 -2.99 3.15 -27.85
C TYR A 132 -2.81 4.67 -27.80
N GLY A 133 -1.63 5.19 -28.18
CA GLY A 133 -1.32 6.61 -28.15
C GLY A 133 -1.15 7.15 -26.72
N ILE A 134 -1.62 8.37 -26.48
CA ILE A 134 -1.52 9.05 -25.18
C ILE A 134 -2.72 8.69 -24.31
N ILE A 135 -2.46 8.11 -23.14
CA ILE A 135 -3.47 7.72 -22.16
C ILE A 135 -3.27 8.47 -20.85
N ARG A 136 -4.38 8.84 -20.19
CA ARG A 136 -4.35 9.24 -18.78
C ARG A 136 -4.25 7.99 -17.91
N VAL A 137 -3.38 8.06 -16.91
CA VAL A 137 -3.16 6.98 -15.94
C VAL A 137 -3.60 7.45 -14.58
N ASP A 138 -4.50 6.67 -13.97
CA ASP A 138 -4.83 6.77 -12.56
C ASP A 138 -4.07 5.65 -11.80
N PRO A 139 -3.11 6.00 -10.93
CA PRO A 139 -2.39 5.02 -10.12
C PRO A 139 -3.33 4.19 -9.24
N LYS A 140 -3.04 2.88 -9.11
CA LYS A 140 -3.82 1.87 -8.37
C LYS A 140 -2.97 1.11 -7.36
#